data_AF-A0AAD7DEN5-F1
#
_entry.id   AF-A0AAD7DEN5-F1
#
_cell.length_a   1.000
_cell.length_b   1.000
_cell.length_c   1.000
_cell.angle_alpha   90.00
_cell.angle_beta   90.00
_cell.angle_gamma   90.00
#
_symmetry.space_group_name_H-M   'P 1'
#
loop_
_entity.id
_entity.type
_entity.pdbx_description
1 polymer ?
#
loop_
_entity_poly.entity_id
_entity_poly.type
_entity_poly.pdbx_seq_one_letter_code
_entity_poly.pdbx_strand_id
1 'polypeptide(L)'
;IKWSDPRIEHVINWLETKIVDCQKLFSDSSKEAAEEGKKKRVAKGSKSVYYTVMAKAVFSVDHDDKLCDVVQMKLDELRKSIGNLRTRLKTTYKEFNAELGQTGAGLEYSNITLNNDMYNKIGMHLSSTDAAQR
;
A
#
# COMPACT_ATOMS: atom_id res chain seq x y z
N ILE A 1 -6.78 13.33 12.23
CA ILE A 1 -6.24 13.99 11.01
C ILE A 1 -7.10 13.60 9.83
N LYS A 2 -7.59 14.59 9.07
CA LYS A 2 -8.25 14.34 7.79
C LYS A 2 -7.18 14.24 6.71
N TRP A 3 -7.17 13.16 5.95
CA TRP A 3 -6.26 13.02 4.81
C TRP A 3 -6.89 13.68 3.58
N SER A 4 -6.21 14.68 3.02
CA SER A 4 -6.57 15.40 1.79
C SER A 4 -5.55 15.09 0.70
N ASP A 5 -5.90 15.35 -0.55
CA ASP A 5 -5.02 15.06 -1.69
C ASP A 5 -3.62 15.69 -1.55
N PRO A 6 -3.47 16.98 -1.13
CA PRO A 6 -2.14 17.55 -0.91
C PRO A 6 -1.32 16.82 0.16
N ARG A 7 -1.96 16.33 1.24
CA ARG A 7 -1.26 15.55 2.28
C ARG A 7 -0.82 14.19 1.77
N ILE A 8 -1.63 13.57 0.92
CA ILE A 8 -1.29 12.31 0.26
C ILE A 8 -0.14 12.52 -0.73
N GLU A 9 -0.16 13.59 -1.52
CA GLU A 9 0.94 13.98 -2.42
C GLU A 9 2.24 14.19 -1.64
N HIS A 10 2.21 14.90 -0.50
CA HIS A 10 3.39 15.05 0.35
C HIS A 10 3.91 13.71 0.90
N VAL A 11 3.02 12.77 1.23
CA VAL A 11 3.43 11.41 1.61
C VAL A 11 4.11 10.69 0.44
N ILE A 12 3.54 10.75 -0.77
CA ILE A 12 4.10 10.13 -1.98
C ILE A 12 5.48 10.73 -2.29
N ASN A 13 5.58 12.06 -2.33
CA ASN A 13 6.82 12.78 -2.55
C ASN A 13 7.89 12.38 -1.52
N TRP A 14 7.52 12.22 -0.25
CA TRP A 14 8.45 11.74 0.76
C TRP A 14 8.93 10.30 0.48
N LEU A 15 8.03 9.40 0.07
CA LEU A 15 8.35 8.02 -0.25
C LEU A 15 9.30 7.90 -1.45
N GLU A 16 9.08 8.72 -2.48
CA GLU A 16 9.91 8.76 -3.69
C GLU A 16 11.28 9.38 -3.44
N THR A 17 11.37 10.40 -2.59
CA THR A 17 12.64 11.07 -2.28
C THR A 17 13.48 10.32 -1.25
N LYS A 18 12.85 9.56 -0.34
CA LYS A 18 13.52 8.79 0.72
C LYS A 18 13.54 7.30 0.45
N ILE A 19 13.97 6.91 -0.76
CA ILE A 19 13.98 5.51 -1.26
C ILE A 19 14.58 4.53 -0.24
N VAL A 20 15.70 4.87 0.41
CA VAL A 20 16.35 3.97 1.38
C VAL A 20 15.47 3.70 2.60
N ASP A 21 14.79 4.72 3.10
CA ASP A 21 13.90 4.60 4.25
C ASP A 21 12.58 3.96 3.85
N CYS A 22 12.10 4.22 2.63
CA CYS A 22 10.98 3.54 2.01
C CYS A 22 11.24 2.02 1.92
N GLN A 23 12.39 1.60 1.39
CA GLN A 23 12.80 0.19 1.32
C GLN A 23 12.84 -0.46 2.71
N LYS A 24 13.37 0.22 3.73
CA LYS A 24 13.36 -0.31 5.10
C LYS A 24 11.94 -0.38 5.67
N LEU A 25 11.11 0.61 5.40
CA LEU A 25 9.73 0.73 5.88
C LEU A 25 8.83 -0.37 5.30
N PHE A 26 8.91 -0.63 4.01
CA PHE A 26 8.14 -1.68 3.34
C PHE A 26 8.82 -3.04 3.41
N SER A 27 10.14 -3.05 3.59
CA SER A 27 11.02 -4.21 3.54
C SER A 27 11.06 -4.81 2.14
N ASP A 28 12.26 -4.96 1.59
CA ASP A 28 12.41 -5.63 0.28
C ASP A 28 11.95 -7.08 0.38
N SER A 29 11.36 -7.59 -0.70
CA SER A 29 11.17 -9.02 -0.86
C SER A 29 12.53 -9.71 -0.90
N SER A 30 12.67 -10.84 -0.20
CA SER A 30 13.92 -11.63 -0.25
C SER A 30 14.21 -12.12 -1.67
N LYS A 31 13.15 -12.40 -2.46
CA LYS A 31 13.26 -12.90 -3.83
C LYS A 31 13.82 -11.82 -4.76
N GLU A 32 13.19 -10.65 -4.78
CA GLU A 32 13.61 -9.52 -5.63
C GLU A 32 15.02 -9.05 -5.27
N ALA A 33 15.34 -8.94 -3.98
CA ALA A 33 16.69 -8.55 -3.57
C ALA A 33 17.75 -9.54 -4.06
N ALA A 34 17.46 -10.85 -4.05
CA ALA A 34 18.36 -11.87 -4.57
C ALA A 34 18.48 -11.83 -6.09
N GLU A 35 17.36 -11.69 -6.81
CA GLU A 35 17.32 -11.56 -8.28
C GLU A 35 18.09 -10.32 -8.76
N GLU A 36 18.03 -9.21 -8.02
CA GLU A 36 18.79 -8.00 -8.33
C GLU A 36 20.25 -8.03 -7.83
N GLY A 37 20.69 -9.11 -7.17
CA GLY A 37 22.02 -9.21 -6.57
C GLY A 37 22.28 -8.19 -5.45
N LYS A 38 21.23 -7.63 -4.84
CA LYS A 38 21.29 -6.58 -3.82
C LYS A 38 21.13 -7.16 -2.42
N LYS A 39 21.74 -6.47 -1.45
CA LYS A 39 21.50 -6.78 -0.03
C LYS A 39 20.10 -6.29 0.36
N LYS A 40 19.29 -7.22 0.88
CA LYS A 40 17.95 -6.94 1.41
C LYS A 40 17.98 -5.79 2.43
N ARG A 41 17.13 -4.79 2.23
CA ARG A 41 16.98 -3.69 3.20
C ARG A 41 15.76 -3.92 4.07
N VAL A 42 16.01 -4.00 5.37
CA VAL A 42 14.98 -4.13 6.41
C VAL A 42 15.19 -3.10 7.50
N ALA A 43 14.10 -2.66 8.11
CA ALA A 43 14.15 -1.85 9.32
C ALA A 43 14.89 -2.60 10.44
N LYS A 44 15.93 -1.99 11.00
CA LYS A 44 16.58 -2.47 12.22
C LYS A 44 15.82 -1.91 13.42
N GLY A 45 14.68 -2.53 13.74
CA GLY A 45 13.82 -2.13 14.86
C GLY A 45 12.44 -1.66 14.44
N SER A 46 11.78 -0.86 15.31
CA SER A 46 10.41 -0.45 15.09
C SER A 46 10.25 0.45 13.87
N LYS A 47 9.23 0.15 13.05
CA LYS A 47 8.83 1.00 11.91
C LYS A 47 8.27 2.36 12.33
N SER A 48 7.98 2.54 13.63
CA SER A 48 7.47 3.81 14.18
C SER A 48 8.41 4.99 13.96
N VAL A 49 9.73 4.76 13.91
CA VAL A 49 10.72 5.82 13.67
C VAL A 49 10.52 6.46 12.30
N TYR A 50 10.27 5.65 11.26
CA TYR A 50 10.00 6.16 9.92
C TYR A 50 8.69 6.95 9.86
N TYR A 51 7.65 6.51 10.58
CA TYR A 51 6.41 7.27 10.67
C TYR A 51 6.60 8.61 11.38
N THR A 52 7.50 8.70 12.36
CA THR A 52 7.84 9.97 13.02
C THR A 52 8.52 10.92 12.05
N VAL A 53 9.52 10.45 11.30
CA VAL A 53 10.23 11.29 10.31
C VAL A 53 9.29 11.73 9.20
N MET A 54 8.46 10.82 8.70
CA MET A 54 7.45 11.12 7.68
C MET A 54 6.40 12.11 8.21
N ALA A 55 5.91 11.95 9.44
CA ALA A 55 4.97 12.89 10.05
C ALA A 55 5.55 14.32 10.12
N LYS A 56 6.82 14.46 10.54
CA LYS A 56 7.48 15.78 10.54
C LYS A 56 7.54 16.36 9.13
N ALA A 57 7.97 15.57 8.16
CA ALA A 57 8.16 16.06 6.79
C ALA A 57 6.84 16.44 6.10
N VAL A 58 5.78 15.65 6.31
CA VAL A 58 4.47 15.88 5.70
C VAL A 58 3.75 17.05 6.34
N PHE A 59 3.76 17.14 7.67
CA PHE A 59 2.93 18.11 8.38
C PHE A 59 3.62 19.44 8.70
N SER A 60 4.94 19.56 8.51
CA SER A 60 5.65 20.85 8.68
C SER A 60 5.50 21.82 7.51
N VAL A 61 5.00 21.32 6.38
CA VAL A 61 4.72 22.09 5.16
C VAL A 61 3.24 22.05 4.79
N ASP A 62 2.40 21.69 5.77
CA ASP A 62 0.95 21.61 5.57
C ASP A 62 0.37 23.02 5.38
N HIS A 63 -0.73 23.11 4.64
CA HIS A 63 -1.42 24.38 4.43
C HIS A 63 -2.29 24.78 5.63
N ASP A 64 -2.51 23.84 6.57
CA ASP A 64 -3.16 24.11 7.85
C ASP A 64 -2.13 24.62 8.86
N ASP A 65 -2.03 25.95 9.01
CA ASP A 65 -1.08 26.62 9.91
C ASP A 65 -1.15 26.08 11.34
N LYS A 66 -2.37 25.74 11.81
CA LYS A 66 -2.56 25.15 13.14
C LYS A 66 -1.90 23.80 13.27
N LEU A 67 -1.83 23.03 12.18
CA LEU A 67 -1.20 21.73 12.15
C LEU A 67 0.33 21.87 12.13
N CYS A 68 0.85 22.82 11.34
CA CYS A 68 2.27 23.17 11.27
C CYS A 68 2.81 23.58 12.65
N ASP A 69 2.10 24.44 13.38
CA ASP A 69 2.53 24.94 14.68
C ASP A 69 2.56 23.85 15.77
N VAL A 70 1.66 22.87 15.69
CA VAL A 70 1.54 21.81 16.71
C VAL A 70 2.28 20.53 16.34
N VAL A 71 3.01 20.46 15.22
CA VAL A 71 3.71 19.23 14.79
C VAL A 71 4.59 18.66 15.89
N GLN A 72 5.33 19.50 16.62
CA GLN A 72 6.19 19.03 17.70
C GLN A 72 5.39 18.59 18.94
N MET A 73 4.31 19.30 19.26
CA MET A 73 3.48 19.01 20.43
C MET A 73 2.62 17.74 20.26
N LYS A 74 2.19 17.45 19.02
CA LYS A 74 1.29 16.33 18.69
C LYS A 74 1.94 15.27 17.82
N LEU A 75 3.27 15.22 17.80
CA LEU A 75 4.04 14.34 16.92
C LEU A 75 3.63 12.88 17.03
N ASP A 76 3.35 12.41 18.24
CA ASP A 76 2.95 11.03 18.51
C ASP A 76 1.56 10.69 17.92
N GLU A 77 0.63 11.64 17.90
CA GLU A 77 -0.68 11.49 17.26
C GLU A 77 -0.54 11.47 15.73
N LEU A 78 0.29 12.38 15.19
CA LEU A 78 0.57 12.46 13.76
C LEU A 78 1.28 11.20 13.25
N ARG A 79 2.23 10.67 14.03
CA ARG A 79 2.89 9.38 13.78
C ARG A 79 1.88 8.24 13.71
N LYS A 80 0.95 8.16 14.67
CA LYS A 80 -0.12 7.15 14.66
C LYS A 80 -1.01 7.32 13.42
N SER A 81 -1.33 8.56 13.06
CA SER A 81 -2.12 8.87 11.87
C SER A 81 -1.48 8.36 10.58
N ILE A 82 -0.16 8.56 10.41
CA ILE A 82 0.61 8.01 9.27
C ILE A 82 0.55 6.48 9.24
N GLY A 83 0.75 5.84 10.40
CA GLY A 83 0.66 4.38 10.51
C GLY A 83 -0.73 3.85 10.12
N ASN A 84 -1.79 4.52 10.57
CA ASN A 84 -3.17 4.17 10.22
C ASN A 84 -3.47 4.39 8.74
N LEU A 85 -2.97 5.49 8.14
CA LEU A 85 -3.09 5.72 6.70
C LEU A 85 -2.49 4.56 5.92
N ARG A 86 -1.26 4.14 6.24
CA ARG A 86 -0.59 3.02 5.57
C ARG A 86 -1.41 1.73 5.68
N THR A 87 -1.94 1.42 6.86
CA THR A 87 -2.78 0.23 7.06
C THR A 87 -4.04 0.30 6.19
N ARG A 88 -4.72 1.46 6.17
CA ARG A 88 -5.90 1.67 5.33
C ARG A 88 -5.58 1.49 3.85
N LEU A 89 -4.53 2.15 3.35
CA LEU A 89 -4.10 2.04 1.95
C LEU A 89 -3.79 0.58 1.58
N LYS A 90 -3.10 -0.15 2.46
CA LYS A 90 -2.82 -1.58 2.25
C LYS A 90 -4.10 -2.41 2.16
N THR A 91 -5.09 -2.13 3.01
CA THR A 91 -6.38 -2.83 2.98
C THR A 91 -7.14 -2.52 1.70
N THR A 92 -7.32 -1.23 1.37
CA THR A 92 -8.01 -0.81 0.14
C THR A 92 -7.35 -1.37 -1.12
N TYR A 93 -6.02 -1.37 -1.19
CA TYR A 93 -5.31 -1.95 -2.33
C TYR A 93 -5.52 -3.47 -2.43
N LYS A 94 -5.59 -4.18 -1.30
CA LYS A 94 -5.89 -5.61 -1.30
C LYS A 94 -7.32 -5.91 -1.74
N GLU A 95 -8.28 -5.11 -1.28
CA GLU A 95 -9.69 -5.23 -1.66
C GLU A 95 -9.84 -5.00 -3.17
N PHE A 96 -9.25 -3.92 -3.68
CA PHE A 96 -9.22 -3.62 -5.10
C PHE A 96 -8.57 -4.75 -5.93
N ASN A 97 -7.43 -5.29 -5.49
CA ASN A 97 -6.79 -6.41 -6.17
C ASN A 97 -7.61 -7.70 -6.08
N ALA A 98 -8.36 -7.92 -5.00
CA ALA A 98 -9.24 -9.06 -4.87
C ALA A 98 -10.40 -8.96 -5.87
N GLU A 99 -10.98 -7.76 -6.03
CA GLU A 99 -12.01 -7.48 -7.03
C GLU A 99 -11.48 -7.71 -8.46
N LEU A 100 -10.32 -7.15 -8.80
CA LEU A 100 -9.67 -7.40 -10.10
C LEU A 100 -9.28 -8.87 -10.31
N GLY A 101 -8.92 -9.56 -9.23
CA GLY A 101 -8.47 -10.95 -9.24
C GLY A 101 -9.59 -11.98 -9.39
N GLN A 102 -10.85 -11.61 -9.13
CA GLN A 102 -12.00 -12.52 -9.30
C GLN A 102 -12.13 -13.04 -10.73
N THR A 103 -11.67 -12.27 -11.72
CA THR A 103 -11.71 -12.66 -13.13
C THR A 103 -10.48 -13.46 -13.57
N GLY A 104 -9.47 -13.62 -12.72
CA GLY A 104 -8.21 -14.31 -13.03
C GLY A 104 -7.32 -13.61 -14.07
N ALA A 105 -7.77 -12.50 -14.66
CA ALA A 105 -7.11 -11.77 -15.74
C ALA A 105 -6.74 -10.33 -15.38
N GLY A 106 -7.11 -9.86 -14.18
CA GLY A 106 -6.88 -8.47 -13.78
C GLY A 106 -7.80 -7.47 -14.49
N LEU A 107 -8.96 -7.93 -14.98
CA LEU A 107 -9.99 -7.09 -15.58
C LEU A 107 -11.21 -7.02 -14.67
N GLU A 108 -11.94 -5.91 -14.73
CA GLU A 108 -13.29 -5.87 -14.15
C GLU A 108 -14.22 -6.82 -14.92
N TYR A 109 -15.15 -7.45 -14.21
CA TYR A 109 -16.13 -8.38 -14.77
C TYR A 109 -17.00 -7.75 -15.87
N SER A 110 -17.31 -6.45 -15.72
CA SER A 110 -18.05 -5.62 -16.68
C SER A 110 -17.37 -5.50 -18.06
N ASN A 111 -16.04 -5.64 -18.09
CA ASN A 111 -15.24 -5.53 -19.32
C ASN A 111 -15.02 -6.88 -20.00
N ILE A 112 -15.60 -7.96 -19.48
CA ILE A 112 -15.52 -9.31 -20.05
C ILE A 112 -16.71 -9.52 -20.98
N THR A 113 -16.54 -9.15 -22.24
CA THR A 113 -17.52 -9.44 -23.29
C THR A 113 -17.54 -10.94 -23.62
N LEU A 114 -18.71 -11.47 -24.00
CA LEU A 114 -18.94 -12.88 -24.38
C LEU A 114 -17.96 -13.41 -25.46
N ASN A 115 -17.35 -12.50 -26.23
CA ASN A 115 -16.42 -12.80 -27.32
C ASN A 115 -14.93 -12.70 -26.94
N ASN A 116 -14.61 -12.48 -25.66
CA ASN A 116 -13.24 -12.56 -25.16
C ASN A 116 -12.91 -14.01 -24.77
N ASP A 117 -11.72 -14.48 -25.15
CA ASP A 117 -11.18 -15.83 -24.88
C ASP A 117 -11.14 -16.21 -23.38
N MET A 118 -11.45 -15.25 -22.51
CA MET A 118 -11.47 -15.36 -21.05
C MET A 118 -12.87 -15.65 -20.47
N TYR A 119 -13.95 -15.44 -21.22
CA TYR A 119 -15.33 -15.67 -20.74
C TYR A 119 -15.54 -17.12 -20.28
N ASN A 120 -15.00 -18.09 -21.02
CA ASN A 120 -15.14 -19.53 -20.72
C ASN A 120 -14.15 -20.06 -19.67
N LYS A 121 -13.21 -19.24 -19.19
CA LYS A 121 -12.18 -19.65 -18.21
C LYS A 121 -12.52 -19.20 -16.78
N ILE A 122 -13.49 -18.30 -16.63
CA ILE A 122 -13.98 -17.83 -15.33
C ILE A 122 -15.07 -18.79 -14.87
N GLY A 123 -14.71 -19.69 -13.94
CA GLY A 123 -15.64 -20.66 -13.34
C GLY A 123 -15.19 -22.13 -13.38
N MET A 124 -14.18 -22.50 -14.19
CA MET A 124 -13.68 -23.90 -14.20
C MET A 124 -12.97 -24.32 -12.91
N HIS A 125 -12.55 -23.37 -12.07
CA HIS A 125 -11.93 -23.69 -10.78
C HIS A 125 -12.92 -24.08 -9.68
N LEU A 126 -14.24 -23.89 -9.87
CA LEU A 126 -15.26 -24.30 -8.90
C LEU A 126 -15.89 -25.66 -9.21
N SER A 127 -15.84 -26.14 -10.46
CA SER A 127 -16.46 -27.42 -10.86
C SER A 127 -15.55 -28.65 -10.70
N SER A 128 -14.26 -28.47 -10.38
CA SER A 128 -13.33 -29.60 -10.21
C SER A 128 -13.37 -30.23 -8.81
N THR A 129 -14.07 -29.63 -7.84
CA THR A 129 -14.20 -30.15 -6.46
C THR A 129 -15.44 -31.01 -6.22
N ASP A 130 -16.45 -30.97 -7.09
CA ASP A 130 -17.70 -31.77 -6.91
C ASP A 130 -17.72 -33.09 -7.71
N ALA A 131 -16.67 -33.40 -8.47
CA ALA A 131 -16.56 -34.68 -9.19
C ALA A 131 -15.90 -35.81 -8.36
N ALA A 132 -15.54 -35.55 -7.09
CA ALA A 132 -14.78 -36.48 -6.25
C ALA A 132 -15.54 -36.95 -4.99
N GLN A 133 -16.88 -36.99 -5.02
CA GLN A 133 -17.67 -37.79 -4.08
C GLN A 133 -18.58 -38.74 -4.88
N ARG A 134 -18.00 -39.89 -5.22
CA ARG A 134 -18.74 -41.14 -5.39
C ARG A 134 -19.03 -41.74 -4.02
#